data_AF-A0A7R7AES3-F1
#
_entry.id   AF-A0A7R7AES3-F1
#
_cell.length_a   1.000
_cell.length_b   1.000
_cell.length_c   1.000
_cell.angle_alpha   90.00
_cell.angle_beta   90.00
_cell.angle_gamma   90.00
#
_symmetry.space_group_name_H-M   'P 1'
#
loop_
_entity.id
_entity.type
_entity.pdbx_description
1 polymer ?
#
loop_
_entity_poly.entity_id
_entity_poly.type
_entity_poly.pdbx_seq_one_letter_code
_entity_poly.pdbx_strand_id
1 'polypeptide(L)' 'MQTQLTNQIHDRNKHIEPLKRKLLELLEEVLEHDGFGDIHVEIKILKRKQKEVIIHCGKQYRFVVDVPMQ' A
#
# COMPACT_ATOMS: atom_id res chain seq x y z
N MET A 1 -37.46 0.81 13.20
CA MET A 1 -36.37 0.79 14.21
C MET A 1 -35.11 0.13 13.64
N GLN A 2 -34.44 0.73 12.64
CA GLN A 2 -33.18 0.18 12.07
C GLN A 2 -32.14 1.24 11.65
N THR A 3 -32.24 2.49 12.10
CA THR A 3 -31.40 3.61 11.60
C THR A 3 -30.15 3.91 12.44
N GLN A 4 -29.73 3.03 13.35
CA GLN A 4 -28.61 3.29 14.29
C GLN A 4 -27.32 2.49 14.01
N LEU A 5 -27.37 1.45 13.17
CA LEU A 5 -26.21 0.57 12.91
C LEU A 5 -25.33 1.02 11.72
N THR A 6 -25.88 1.74 10.74
CA THR A 6 -25.15 2.19 9.54
C THR A 6 -24.18 3.33 9.82
N ASN A 7 -24.48 4.20 10.78
CA ASN A 7 -23.68 5.39 11.06
C ASN A 7 -22.35 5.07 11.78
N GLN A 8 -22.27 3.98 12.55
CA GLN A 8 -21.04 3.61 13.28
C GLN A 8 -19.95 2.99 12.38
N ILE A 9 -20.32 2.39 11.25
CA ILE A 9 -19.36 1.84 10.27
C ILE A 9 -18.71 2.97 9.46
N HIS A 10 -19.43 4.07 9.24
CA HIS A 10 -18.98 5.20 8.42
C HIS A 10 -17.76 5.93 9.03
N ASP A 11 -17.71 6.08 10.36
CA ASP A 11 -16.66 6.86 11.04
C ASP A 11 -15.31 6.14 11.13
N ARG A 12 -15.28 4.79 11.29
CA ARG A 12 -14.01 4.04 11.37
C ARG A 12 -13.18 4.09 10.08
N ASN A 13 -13.83 4.30 8.94
CA ASN A 13 -13.18 4.27 7.63
C ASN A 13 -12.57 5.62 7.23
N LYS A 14 -12.98 6.73 7.87
CA LYS A 14 -12.57 8.09 7.45
C LYS A 14 -11.05 8.28 7.41
N HIS A 15 -10.33 7.66 8.34
CA HIS A 15 -8.86 7.74 8.41
C HIS A 15 -8.14 6.73 7.51
N ILE A 16 -8.84 5.73 6.98
CA ILE A 16 -8.28 4.67 6.13
C ILE A 16 -8.44 5.00 4.64
N GLU A 17 -9.46 5.77 4.26
CA GLU A 17 -9.70 6.12 2.86
C GLU A 17 -8.52 6.82 2.14
N PRO A 18 -7.75 7.72 2.78
CA PRO A 18 -6.54 8.27 2.14
C PRO A 18 -5.48 7.19 1.87
N LEU A 19 -5.30 6.25 2.80
CA LEU A 19 -4.36 5.13 2.65
C LEU A 19 -4.77 4.20 1.50
N LYS A 20 -6.05 3.84 1.42
CA LYS A 20 -6.58 2.99 0.33
C LYS A 20 -6.38 3.64 -1.03
N ARG A 21 -6.74 4.92 -1.15
CA ARG A 21 -6.52 5.68 -2.39
C ARG A 21 -5.05 5.69 -2.77
N LYS A 22 -4.15 5.94 -1.81
CA LYS A 22 -2.73 5.95 -2.11
C LYS A 22 -2.20 4.58 -2.55
N LEU A 23 -2.66 3.49 -1.93
CA LEU A 23 -2.27 2.13 -2.36
C LEU A 23 -2.76 1.81 -3.77
N LEU A 24 -3.95 2.25 -4.16
CA LEU A 24 -4.46 2.06 -5.52
C LEU A 24 -3.66 2.88 -6.54
N GLU A 25 -3.39 4.15 -6.25
CA GLU A 25 -2.53 5.00 -7.11
C GLU A 25 -1.16 4.34 -7.34
N LEU A 26 -0.51 3.85 -6.28
CA LEU A 26 0.80 3.20 -6.37
C LEU A 26 0.75 1.89 -7.15
N LEU A 27 -0.35 1.13 -7.04
CA LEU A 27 -0.58 -0.07 -7.83
C LEU A 27 -0.74 0.26 -9.32
N GLU A 28 -1.51 1.29 -9.65
CA GLU A 28 -1.66 1.77 -11.03
C GLU A 28 -0.30 2.21 -11.61
N GLU A 29 0.48 3.00 -10.86
CA GLU A 29 1.83 3.42 -11.27
C GLU A 29 2.77 2.23 -11.57
N VAL A 30 2.70 1.15 -10.77
CA VAL A 30 3.50 -0.06 -10.99
C VAL A 30 2.98 -0.87 -12.19
N LEU A 31 1.67 -0.95 -12.38
CA LEU A 31 1.07 -1.66 -13.51
C LEU A 31 1.34 -0.97 -14.86
N GLU A 32 1.37 0.37 -14.87
CA GLU A 32 1.71 1.17 -16.05
C GLU A 32 3.23 1.19 -16.32
N HIS A 33 4.05 0.75 -15.37
CA HIS A 33 5.49 0.73 -15.55
C HIS A 33 5.93 -0.44 -16.44
N ASP A 34 6.49 -0.11 -17.59
CA ASP A 34 7.20 -1.06 -18.47
C ASP A 34 8.54 -1.47 -17.83
N GLY A 35 8.50 -2.49 -16.96
CA GLY A 35 9.63 -2.94 -16.17
C GLY A 35 9.22 -3.82 -14.99
N PHE A 36 9.99 -3.77 -13.90
CA PHE A 36 9.66 -4.41 -12.64
C PHE A 36 9.36 -3.34 -11.60
N GLY A 37 8.24 -3.46 -10.90
CA GLY A 37 7.92 -2.67 -9.71
C GLY A 37 7.69 -3.57 -8.51
N ASP A 38 7.90 -3.01 -7.33
CA ASP A 38 7.62 -3.68 -6.06
C ASP A 38 6.76 -2.77 -5.17
N ILE A 39 5.83 -3.38 -4.43
CA ILE A 39 5.03 -2.71 -3.41
C ILE A 39 5.12 -3.54 -2.14
N HIS A 40 5.76 -2.96 -1.12
CA HIS A 40 5.88 -3.55 0.20
C HIS A 40 5.19 -2.66 1.24
N VAL A 41 4.27 -3.25 2.01
CA VAL A 41 3.48 -2.54 3.02
C VAL A 41 3.81 -3.09 4.40
N GLU A 42 4.34 -2.22 5.26
CA GLU A 42 4.57 -2.53 6.67
C GLU A 42 3.55 -1.80 7.54
N ILE A 43 3.01 -2.50 8.54
CA ILE A 43 2.08 -1.92 9.51
C ILE A 43 2.62 -2.16 10.91
N LYS A 44 2.95 -1.07 11.62
CA LYS A 44 3.36 -1.12 13.03
C LYS A 44 2.17 -0.73 13.90
N ILE A 45 1.78 -1.61 14.81
CA ILE A 45 0.77 -1.31 15.82
C ILE A 45 1.42 -0.48 16.93
N LEU A 46 1.00 0.77 17.07
CA LEU A 46 1.53 1.69 18.07
C LEU A 46 0.71 1.64 19.36
N LYS A 47 1.21 2.32 20.39
CA LYS A 47 0.45 2.56 21.63
C LYS A 47 -0.85 3.33 21.31
N ARG A 48 -1.86 3.21 22.20
CA ARG A 48 -3.15 3.93 22.10
C ARG A 48 -3.95 3.63 20.82
N LYS A 49 -3.89 2.40 20.31
CA LYS A 49 -4.65 1.93 19.12
C LYS A 49 -4.33 2.67 17.82
N GLN A 50 -3.21 3.38 17.76
CA GLN A 50 -2.73 3.96 16.51
C GLN A 50 -1.99 2.90 15.69
N LYS A 51 -1.94 3.09 14.38
CA LYS A 51 -1.14 2.28 13.47
C LYS A 51 -0.30 3.21 12.62
N GLU A 52 0.98 2.91 12.50
CA GLU A 52 1.84 3.50 11.50
C GLU A 52 1.84 2.57 10.28
N VAL A 53 1.63 3.12 9.10
CA VAL A 53 1.68 2.39 7.83
C VAL A 53 2.78 2.97 6.99
N ILE A 54 3.73 2.12 6.60
CA ILE A 54 4.87 2.48 5.76
C ILE A 54 4.67 1.74 4.45
N ILE A 55 4.77 2.47 3.33
CA ILE A 55 4.68 1.88 1.99
C ILE A 55 6.01 2.13 1.30
N HIS A 56 6.73 1.04 1.00
CA HIS A 56 7.84 1.07 0.07
C HIS A 56 7.27 0.75 -1.31
N CYS A 57 7.41 1.69 -2.24
CA CYS A 57 6.92 1.53 -3.60
C CYS A 57 7.84 2.26 -4.57
N GLY A 58 8.08 1.66 -5.73
CA GLY A 58 8.80 2.33 -6.80
C GLY A 58 9.22 1.38 -7.92
N LYS A 59 9.80 2.00 -8.96
CA LYS A 59 10.44 1.30 -10.06
C LYS A 59 11.69 0.60 -9.56
N GLN A 60 11.87 -0.66 -9.94
CA GLN A 60 13.09 -1.41 -9.67
C GLN A 60 13.87 -1.58 -10.97
N TYR A 61 15.17 -1.27 -10.91
CA TYR A 61 16.08 -1.45 -12.03
C TYR A 61 16.73 -2.82 -11.92
N ARG A 62 16.27 -3.76 -12.74
CA ARG A 62 16.84 -5.12 -12.80
C ARG A 62 17.75 -5.24 -14.01
N PHE A 63 18.93 -5.81 -13.79
CA PHE A 63 19.91 -6.10 -14.83
C PHE A 63 20.16 -7.60 -14.84
N VAL A 64 20.19 -8.20 -16.03
CA VAL A 64 20.75 -9.53 -16.24
C VAL A 64 22.20 -9.32 -16.67
N VAL A 65 23.13 -9.93 -15.95
CA VAL A 65 24.57 -9.82 -16.22
C VAL A 65 25.10 -11.22 -16.43
N ASP A 66 25.63 -11.50 -17.62
CA ASP A 66 26.30 -12.75 -17.91
C ASP A 66 27.63 -12.81 -17.15
N VAL A 67 27.90 -13.96 -16.51
CA VAL A 67 29.17 -14.20 -15.80
C VAL A 67 29.96 -15.25 -16.60
N PRO A 68 31.23 -15.00 -16.94
CA PRO A 68 32.04 -15.99 -17.65
C PRO A 68 32.20 -17.26 -16.79
N MET A 69 31.95 -18.42 -17.41
CA MET A 69 32.23 -19.71 -16.79
C MET A 69 33.74 -19.84 -16.57
N GLN A 70 34.15 -20.15 -15.34
CA GLN A 70 35.54 -20.47 -14.98
C GLN A 70 35.97 -21.82 -15.53
#